data_AF-A0A4R8EHT6-F1
#
_entry.id   AF-A0A4R8EHT6-F1
#
_cell.length_a   1.000
_cell.length_b   1.000
_cell.length_c   1.000
_cell.angle_alpha   90.00
_cell.angle_beta   90.00
_cell.angle_gamma   90.00
#
_symmetry.space_group_name_H-M   'P 1'
#
loop_
_entity.id
_entity.type
_entity.pdbx_description
1 polymer ?
#
loop_
_entity_poly.entity_id
_entity_poly.type
_entity_poly.pdbx_seq_one_letter_code
_entity_poly.pdbx_strand_id
1 'polypeptide(L)'
;MKILSERSPFKMLPLQMDEYQRMIFDAIRITFEMLEVDYALLENKLHELSQDDVVKENTSEIFSRAWAIIDHSSRLIKLFQKLPSESNHKILESILEVNAFRNTIQHLHERIDESMYENRSPFYGILVWYHKNLNTEVLTPKALVSGIAYGFKLTFKIPENREIINEISSITLQTVDKKQTISINLSELLLNIKHVCLTNENKIGDFFETQGWPLCDWSKRQDIMINFKTEDKQ
;
A
#
# COMPACT_ATOMS: atom_id res chain seq x y z
N MET A 1 -7.50 -2.67 6.83
CA MET A 1 -8.37 -3.31 5.81
C MET A 1 -7.75 -4.62 5.33
N LYS A 2 -8.53 -5.70 5.15
CA LYS A 2 -8.04 -6.98 4.62
C LYS A 2 -8.25 -7.08 3.10
N ILE A 3 -7.19 -7.45 2.38
CA ILE A 3 -7.09 -7.63 0.93
C ILE A 3 -7.30 -9.10 0.57
N LEU A 4 -6.54 -10.03 1.16
CA LEU A 4 -6.62 -11.46 0.88
C LEU A 4 -7.80 -12.10 1.62
N SER A 5 -8.57 -12.93 0.94
CA SER A 5 -9.61 -13.72 1.60
C SER A 5 -9.00 -14.79 2.52
N GLU A 6 -9.77 -15.29 3.50
CA GLU A 6 -9.28 -16.37 4.39
C GLU A 6 -8.98 -17.65 3.61
N ARG A 7 -9.77 -17.92 2.57
CA ARG A 7 -9.63 -19.09 1.70
C ARG A 7 -8.99 -18.72 0.36
N SER A 8 -8.14 -17.70 0.35
CA SER A 8 -7.48 -17.22 -0.86
C SER A 8 -6.70 -18.34 -1.55
N PRO A 9 -6.87 -18.55 -2.87
CA PRO A 9 -6.05 -19.50 -3.61
C PRO A 9 -4.56 -19.12 -3.61
N PHE A 10 -4.20 -17.85 -3.40
CA PHE A 10 -2.81 -17.42 -3.24
C PHE A 10 -2.14 -18.04 -2.00
N LYS A 11 -2.92 -18.48 -1.00
CA LYS A 11 -2.41 -19.18 0.20
C LYS A 11 -2.31 -20.68 0.03
N MET A 12 -2.94 -21.25 -1.00
CA MET A 12 -3.11 -22.70 -1.15
C MET A 12 -2.80 -23.18 -2.58
N LEU A 13 -1.67 -22.73 -3.14
CA LEU A 13 -1.29 -22.98 -4.53
C LEU A 13 -1.10 -24.49 -4.81
N PRO A 14 -1.68 -25.05 -5.89
CA PRO A 14 -1.49 -26.46 -6.22
C PRO A 14 -0.04 -26.85 -6.52
N LEU A 15 0.31 -28.12 -6.26
CA LEU A 15 1.64 -28.66 -6.58
C LEU A 15 1.86 -28.84 -8.08
N GLN A 16 0.78 -29.02 -8.84
CA GLN A 16 0.76 -29.19 -10.29
C GLN A 16 1.14 -27.92 -11.04
N MET A 17 1.02 -26.76 -10.39
CA MET A 17 1.46 -25.49 -10.94
C MET A 17 2.97 -25.49 -11.16
N ASP A 18 3.39 -24.87 -12.27
CA ASP A 18 4.80 -24.60 -12.56
C ASP A 18 5.47 -23.88 -11.39
N GLU A 19 6.72 -24.26 -11.10
CA GLU A 19 7.44 -23.76 -9.93
C GLU A 19 7.68 -22.24 -10.01
N TYR A 20 8.06 -21.74 -11.18
CA TYR A 20 8.31 -20.31 -11.38
C TYR A 20 7.03 -19.49 -11.18
N GLN A 21 5.91 -19.95 -11.73
CA GLN A 21 4.60 -19.32 -11.50
C GLN A 21 4.21 -19.36 -10.02
N ARG A 22 4.36 -20.51 -9.36
CA ARG A 22 4.05 -20.66 -7.94
C ARG A 22 4.85 -19.70 -7.06
N MET A 23 6.14 -19.51 -7.36
CA MET A 23 6.97 -18.52 -6.66
C MET A 23 6.48 -17.08 -6.88
N ILE A 24 6.06 -16.71 -8.10
CA ILE A 24 5.48 -15.38 -8.35
C ILE A 24 4.17 -15.20 -7.59
N PHE A 25 3.29 -16.20 -7.57
CA PHE A 25 2.03 -16.14 -6.85
C PHE A 25 2.24 -16.01 -5.33
N ASP A 26 3.23 -16.70 -4.75
CA ASP A 26 3.58 -16.53 -3.34
C ASP A 26 4.20 -15.14 -3.06
N ALA A 27 5.01 -14.61 -3.97
CA ALA A 27 5.52 -13.24 -3.88
C ALA A 27 4.37 -12.20 -3.95
N ILE A 28 3.33 -12.46 -4.74
CA ILE A 28 2.11 -11.63 -4.78
C ILE A 28 1.37 -11.71 -3.44
N ARG A 29 1.20 -12.92 -2.87
CA ARG A 29 0.59 -13.13 -1.56
C ARG A 29 1.28 -12.29 -0.48
N ILE A 30 2.59 -12.46 -0.29
CA ILE A 30 3.32 -11.74 0.76
C ILE A 30 3.27 -10.22 0.53
N THR A 31 3.25 -9.76 -0.73
CA THR A 31 3.12 -8.33 -1.05
C THR A 31 1.75 -7.78 -0.64
N PHE A 32 0.67 -8.54 -0.82
CA PHE A 32 -0.65 -8.15 -0.31
C PHE A 32 -0.66 -8.07 1.22
N GLU A 33 -0.07 -9.05 1.91
CA GLU A 33 0.04 -9.04 3.37
C GLU A 33 0.84 -7.83 3.89
N MET A 34 1.96 -7.49 3.23
CA MET A 34 2.73 -6.29 3.56
C MET A 34 1.90 -5.01 3.40
N LEU A 35 1.11 -4.90 2.32
CA LEU A 35 0.19 -3.77 2.09
C LEU A 35 -0.88 -3.66 3.18
N GLU A 36 -1.47 -4.79 3.61
CA GLU A 36 -2.43 -4.82 4.72
C GLU A 36 -1.81 -4.29 6.01
N VAL A 37 -0.59 -4.77 6.34
CA VAL A 37 0.14 -4.38 7.55
C VAL A 37 0.50 -2.89 7.53
N ASP A 38 1.14 -2.42 6.45
CA ASP A 38 1.57 -1.02 6.39
C ASP A 38 0.39 -0.04 6.41
N TYR A 39 -0.71 -0.37 5.75
CA TYR A 39 -1.91 0.48 5.81
C TYR A 39 -2.56 0.47 7.19
N ALA A 40 -2.69 -0.69 7.84
CA ALA A 40 -3.26 -0.76 9.18
C ALA A 40 -2.42 0.03 10.20
N LEU A 41 -1.09 -0.08 10.11
CA LEU A 41 -0.19 0.70 10.97
C LEU A 41 -0.28 2.20 10.68
N LEU A 42 -0.36 2.60 9.42
CA LEU A 42 -0.55 3.99 9.02
C LEU A 42 -1.89 4.56 9.56
N GLU A 43 -2.99 3.84 9.33
CA GLU A 43 -4.33 4.22 9.78
C GLU A 43 -4.37 4.40 11.30
N ASN A 44 -3.82 3.45 12.06
CA ASN A 44 -3.73 3.52 13.52
C ASN A 44 -2.91 4.72 13.99
N LYS A 45 -1.75 4.97 13.39
CA LYS A 45 -0.90 6.11 13.77
C LYS A 45 -1.55 7.46 13.46
N LEU A 46 -2.27 7.57 12.34
CA LEU A 46 -3.02 8.78 12.02
C LEU A 46 -4.23 8.96 12.94
N HIS A 47 -4.87 7.87 13.37
CA HIS A 47 -5.91 7.90 14.39
C HIS A 47 -5.36 8.42 15.74
N GLU A 48 -4.26 7.87 16.22
CA GLU A 48 -3.57 8.32 17.43
C GLU A 48 -3.25 9.83 17.36
N LEU A 49 -2.66 10.30 16.26
CA LEU A 49 -2.36 11.73 16.06
C LEU A 49 -3.59 12.63 15.92
N SER A 50 -4.77 12.05 15.68
CA SER A 50 -6.00 12.83 15.52
C SER A 50 -6.69 13.14 16.84
N GLN A 51 -6.29 12.46 17.92
CA GLN A 51 -6.80 12.69 19.27
C GLN A 51 -6.23 13.99 19.85
N ASP A 52 -7.06 14.73 20.57
CA ASP A 52 -6.65 15.94 21.26
C ASP A 52 -5.65 15.54 22.37
N ASP A 53 -4.54 16.28 22.52
CA ASP A 53 -3.44 16.08 23.49
C ASP A 53 -2.24 15.19 23.07
N VAL A 54 -2.18 14.70 21.83
CA VAL A 54 -1.02 13.89 21.38
C VAL A 54 0.13 14.76 20.87
N VAL A 55 1.32 14.57 21.47
CA VAL A 55 2.58 15.15 20.97
C VAL A 55 2.96 14.47 19.65
N LYS A 56 3.33 15.27 18.65
CA LYS A 56 3.81 14.78 17.34
C LYS A 56 5.10 13.97 17.53
N GLU A 57 4.98 12.66 17.65
CA GLU A 57 6.09 11.70 17.69
C GLU A 57 6.07 10.79 16.46
N ASN A 58 7.21 10.17 16.15
CA ASN A 58 7.34 9.13 15.11
C ASN A 58 6.83 9.51 13.71
N THR A 59 6.92 10.79 13.35
CA THR A 59 6.53 11.27 12.01
C THR A 59 7.28 10.55 10.88
N SER A 60 8.55 10.21 11.09
CA SER A 60 9.34 9.42 10.14
C SER A 60 8.74 8.04 9.87
N GLU A 61 8.22 7.37 10.90
CA GLU A 61 7.55 6.09 10.76
C GLU A 61 6.28 6.22 9.90
N ILE A 62 5.45 7.22 10.17
CA ILE A 62 4.21 7.47 9.43
C ILE A 62 4.49 7.66 7.93
N PHE A 63 5.46 8.52 7.58
CA PHE A 63 5.85 8.70 6.18
C PHE A 63 6.50 7.45 5.61
N SER A 64 7.30 6.71 6.38
CA SER A 64 7.86 5.43 5.94
C SER A 64 6.77 4.44 5.55
N ARG A 65 5.68 4.33 6.32
CA ARG A 65 4.53 3.46 5.99
C ARG A 65 3.80 3.92 4.74
N ALA A 66 3.52 5.22 4.61
CA ALA A 66 2.88 5.77 3.42
C ALA A 66 3.69 5.46 2.14
N TRP A 67 5.01 5.62 2.18
CA TRP A 67 5.88 5.31 1.06
C TRP A 67 6.08 3.81 0.84
N ALA A 68 6.03 2.98 1.88
CA ALA A 68 6.04 1.52 1.76
C ALA A 68 4.82 1.01 0.98
N ILE A 69 3.62 1.56 1.24
CA ILE A 69 2.40 1.25 0.47
C ILE A 69 2.60 1.54 -1.02
N ILE A 70 3.18 2.69 -1.37
CA ILE A 70 3.50 3.07 -2.75
C ILE A 70 4.47 2.08 -3.39
N ASP A 71 5.56 1.74 -2.69
CA ASP A 71 6.58 0.82 -3.22
C ASP A 71 6.04 -0.61 -3.41
N HIS A 72 5.33 -1.13 -2.41
CA HIS A 72 4.71 -2.46 -2.46
C HIS A 72 3.66 -2.55 -3.57
N SER A 73 2.85 -1.50 -3.76
CA SER A 73 1.89 -1.42 -4.88
C SER A 73 2.60 -1.42 -6.25
N SER A 74 3.68 -0.64 -6.40
CA SER A 74 4.49 -0.64 -7.63
C SER A 74 5.13 -2.01 -7.89
N ARG A 75 5.60 -2.69 -6.85
CA ARG A 75 6.17 -4.04 -6.93
C ARG A 75 5.11 -5.07 -7.31
N LEU A 76 3.91 -4.97 -6.74
CA LEU A 76 2.77 -5.83 -7.05
C LEU A 76 2.43 -5.79 -8.54
N ILE A 77 2.39 -4.60 -9.15
CA ILE A 77 2.17 -4.43 -10.59
C ILE A 77 3.22 -5.22 -11.40
N LYS A 78 4.50 -5.07 -11.04
CA LYS A 78 5.60 -5.75 -11.73
C LYS A 78 5.53 -7.27 -11.58
N LEU A 79 5.10 -7.77 -10.41
CA LEU A 79 4.92 -9.20 -10.16
C LEU A 79 3.78 -9.77 -11.03
N PHE A 80 2.61 -9.10 -11.06
CA PHE A 80 1.51 -9.53 -11.93
C PHE A 80 1.91 -9.53 -13.41
N GLN A 81 2.71 -8.57 -13.86
CA GLN A 81 3.22 -8.50 -15.24
C GLN A 81 4.20 -9.63 -15.60
N LYS A 82 4.65 -10.45 -14.65
CA LYS A 82 5.43 -11.67 -14.94
C LYS A 82 4.56 -12.88 -15.26
N LEU A 83 3.27 -12.82 -14.96
CA LEU A 83 2.33 -13.90 -15.23
C LEU A 83 1.73 -13.77 -16.64
N PRO A 84 1.28 -14.88 -17.26
CA PRO A 84 0.53 -14.81 -18.50
C PRO A 84 -0.76 -13.98 -18.35
N SER A 85 -1.13 -13.21 -19.39
CA SER A 85 -2.38 -12.46 -19.40
C SER A 85 -2.99 -12.37 -20.79
N GLU A 86 -4.25 -12.75 -20.91
CA GLU A 86 -5.03 -12.62 -22.15
C GLU A 86 -5.42 -11.17 -22.44
N SER A 87 -5.46 -10.31 -21.42
CA SER A 87 -5.91 -8.92 -21.51
C SER A 87 -4.78 -7.90 -21.37
N ASN A 88 -3.51 -8.33 -21.51
CA ASN A 88 -2.34 -7.48 -21.29
C ASN A 88 -2.40 -6.74 -19.93
N HIS A 89 -2.84 -7.43 -18.88
CA HIS A 89 -2.93 -6.92 -17.52
C HIS A 89 -3.78 -5.65 -17.30
N LYS A 90 -4.81 -5.41 -18.13
CA LYS A 90 -5.74 -4.27 -17.99
C LYS A 90 -6.31 -4.06 -16.58
N ILE A 91 -6.46 -5.13 -15.80
CA ILE A 91 -6.96 -5.06 -14.41
C ILE A 91 -6.07 -4.19 -13.51
N LEU A 92 -4.79 -3.99 -13.87
CA LEU A 92 -3.84 -3.19 -13.10
C LEU A 92 -3.96 -1.69 -13.39
N GLU A 93 -4.71 -1.27 -14.43
CA GLU A 93 -4.80 0.14 -14.84
C GLU A 93 -5.24 1.06 -13.71
N SER A 94 -6.14 0.60 -12.83
CA SER A 94 -6.64 1.33 -11.66
C SER A 94 -5.60 1.59 -10.56
N ILE A 95 -4.42 0.98 -10.64
CA ILE A 95 -3.34 1.15 -9.67
C ILE A 95 -2.04 1.65 -10.30
N LEU A 96 -1.98 1.83 -11.63
CA LEU A 96 -0.75 2.19 -12.35
C LEU A 96 -0.16 3.54 -11.97
N GLU A 97 -1.00 4.49 -11.53
CA GLU A 97 -0.57 5.84 -11.16
C GLU A 97 0.49 5.85 -10.04
N VAL A 98 0.52 4.80 -9.21
CA VAL A 98 1.49 4.64 -8.12
C VAL A 98 2.94 4.67 -8.59
N ASN A 99 3.19 4.30 -9.85
CA ASN A 99 4.53 4.31 -10.42
C ASN A 99 5.12 5.72 -10.55
N ALA A 100 4.29 6.75 -10.77
CA ALA A 100 4.74 8.14 -10.81
C ALA A 100 5.27 8.57 -9.43
N PHE A 101 4.58 8.20 -8.36
CA PHE A 101 4.99 8.45 -6.97
C PHE A 101 6.27 7.68 -6.61
N ARG A 102 6.33 6.40 -6.97
CA ARG A 102 7.51 5.57 -6.73
C ARG A 102 8.75 6.11 -7.45
N ASN A 103 8.59 6.60 -8.68
CA ASN A 103 9.69 7.25 -9.42
C ASN A 103 10.08 8.58 -8.77
N THR A 104 9.11 9.36 -8.29
CA THR A 104 9.37 10.62 -7.58
C THR A 104 10.28 10.39 -6.38
N ILE A 105 9.98 9.43 -5.50
CA ILE A 105 10.84 9.17 -4.33
C ILE A 105 12.21 8.60 -4.69
N GLN A 106 12.30 7.74 -5.72
CA GLN A 106 13.60 7.19 -6.14
C GLN A 106 14.55 8.27 -6.66
N HIS A 107 14.01 9.25 -7.39
CA HIS A 107 14.78 10.34 -8.00
C HIS A 107 14.76 11.63 -7.16
N LEU A 108 14.29 11.55 -5.91
CA LEU A 108 14.04 12.73 -5.08
C LEU A 108 15.32 13.50 -4.74
N HIS A 109 16.45 12.79 -4.56
CA HIS A 109 17.75 13.38 -4.29
C HIS A 109 18.30 14.20 -5.47
N GLU A 110 18.02 13.77 -6.71
CA GLU A 110 18.38 14.49 -7.94
C GLU A 110 17.50 15.73 -8.15
N ARG A 111 16.39 15.82 -7.41
CA ARG A 111 15.33 16.82 -7.58
C ARG A 111 15.16 17.71 -6.36
N ILE A 112 16.15 17.78 -5.47
CA ILE A 112 16.09 18.61 -4.26
C ILE A 112 15.81 20.08 -4.64
N ASP A 113 16.53 20.61 -5.63
CA ASP A 113 16.38 22.01 -6.03
C ASP A 113 15.00 22.31 -6.63
N GLU A 114 14.49 21.42 -7.49
CA GLU A 114 13.16 21.56 -8.10
C GLU A 114 12.03 21.42 -7.05
N SER A 115 12.12 20.43 -6.16
CA SER A 115 11.06 20.14 -5.18
C SER A 115 11.05 21.10 -3.99
N MET A 116 12.23 21.39 -3.41
CA MET A 116 12.35 22.19 -2.19
C MET A 116 12.47 23.68 -2.47
N TYR A 117 13.18 24.09 -3.52
CA TYR A 117 13.44 25.52 -3.78
C TYR A 117 12.36 26.15 -4.67
N GLU A 118 12.03 25.51 -5.80
CA GLU A 118 11.02 26.07 -6.73
C GLU A 118 9.59 25.90 -6.21
N ASN A 119 9.24 24.70 -5.74
CA ASN A 119 7.86 24.39 -5.31
C ASN A 119 7.62 24.57 -3.82
N ARG A 120 8.69 24.78 -3.04
CA ARG A 120 8.63 24.87 -1.57
C ARG A 120 7.85 23.72 -0.92
N SER A 121 7.90 22.54 -1.56
CA SER A 121 7.25 21.34 -1.06
C SER A 121 8.14 20.65 -0.05
N PRO A 122 7.58 20.05 1.00
CA PRO A 122 8.36 19.23 1.90
C PRO A 122 8.88 17.98 1.18
N PHE A 123 10.09 17.56 1.54
CA PHE A 123 10.85 16.53 0.82
C PHE A 123 10.09 15.20 0.69
N TYR A 124 9.62 14.63 1.81
CA TYR A 124 8.84 13.38 1.79
C TYR A 124 7.33 13.60 1.63
N GLY A 125 6.91 14.81 1.28
CA GLY A 125 5.52 15.15 1.03
C GLY A 125 4.70 15.52 2.27
N ILE A 126 3.39 15.50 2.07
CA ILE A 126 2.36 15.87 3.04
C ILE A 126 1.31 14.76 3.05
N LEU A 127 0.96 14.28 4.24
CA LEU A 127 -0.19 13.42 4.43
C LEU A 127 -1.40 14.25 4.83
N VAL A 128 -2.53 14.00 4.19
CA VAL A 128 -3.82 14.62 4.48
C VAL A 128 -4.83 13.52 4.73
N TRP A 129 -5.65 13.65 5.76
CA TRP A 129 -6.71 12.68 6.05
C TRP A 129 -7.89 13.36 6.74
N TYR A 130 -9.00 12.65 6.83
CA TYR A 130 -10.16 13.09 7.59
C TYR A 130 -10.34 12.22 8.83
N HIS A 131 -10.53 12.87 9.97
CA HIS A 131 -10.87 12.24 11.24
C HIS A 131 -12.36 12.46 11.54
N LYS A 132 -13.14 11.38 11.67
CA LYS A 132 -14.54 11.42 12.13
C LYS A 132 -14.58 11.17 13.62
N ASN A 133 -15.04 12.14 14.40
CA ASN A 133 -15.33 11.92 15.81
C ASN A 133 -16.63 11.10 15.93
N LEU A 134 -16.57 9.88 16.46
CA LEU A 134 -17.74 8.98 16.49
C LEU A 134 -18.89 9.47 17.40
N ASN A 135 -18.58 10.30 18.40
CA ASN A 135 -19.60 10.80 19.33
C ASN A 135 -20.39 11.98 18.74
N THR A 136 -19.73 12.82 17.96
CA THR A 136 -20.32 14.06 17.39
C THR A 136 -20.61 13.96 15.90
N GLU A 137 -20.11 12.90 15.24
CA GLU A 137 -20.06 12.71 13.79
C GLU A 137 -19.35 13.84 13.01
N VAL A 138 -18.65 14.73 13.72
CA VAL A 138 -17.92 15.84 13.10
C VAL A 138 -16.71 15.29 12.36
N LEU A 139 -16.61 15.67 11.09
CA LEU A 139 -15.47 15.35 10.23
C LEU A 139 -14.47 16.50 10.23
N THR A 140 -13.24 16.24 10.67
CA THR A 140 -12.16 17.23 10.74
C THR A 140 -11.04 16.85 9.78
N PRO A 141 -10.69 17.72 8.81
CA PRO A 141 -9.49 17.51 8.00
C PRO A 141 -8.25 17.72 8.86
N LYS A 142 -7.27 16.83 8.72
CA LYS A 142 -5.97 16.89 9.39
C LYS A 142 -4.87 16.78 8.33
N ALA A 143 -3.72 17.38 8.61
CA ALA A 143 -2.56 17.32 7.73
C ALA A 143 -1.28 17.16 8.54
N LEU A 144 -0.35 16.36 8.01
CA LEU A 144 0.97 16.11 8.57
C LEU A 144 2.00 16.43 7.49
N VAL A 145 2.93 17.32 7.83
CA VAL A 145 3.98 17.79 6.94
C VAL A 145 5.29 17.12 7.33
N SER A 146 6.00 16.55 6.35
CA SER A 146 7.33 15.98 6.59
C SER A 146 8.39 17.07 6.66
N GLY A 147 9.15 17.13 7.75
CA GLY A 147 10.23 18.11 7.91
C GLY A 147 9.73 19.54 8.20
N ILE A 148 10.39 20.54 7.60
CA ILE A 148 10.17 21.96 7.88
C ILE A 148 9.08 22.52 6.96
N ALA A 149 8.07 23.14 7.56
CA ALA A 149 7.02 23.86 6.85
C ALA A 149 7.55 25.19 6.29
N TYR A 150 7.57 25.35 4.96
CA TYR A 150 8.04 26.59 4.33
C TYR A 150 7.19 27.03 3.13
N GLY A 151 5.91 27.38 3.34
CA GLY A 151 5.09 28.01 2.30
C GLY A 151 4.53 27.06 1.22
N PHE A 152 4.35 25.78 1.55
CA PHE A 152 3.68 24.81 0.69
C PHE A 152 2.18 25.12 0.56
N LYS A 153 1.58 24.66 -0.55
CA LYS A 153 0.12 24.77 -0.79
C LYS A 153 -0.56 23.44 -0.45
N LEU A 154 -1.53 23.49 0.45
CA LEU A 154 -2.44 22.37 0.74
C LEU A 154 -3.70 22.51 -0.09
N THR A 155 -4.12 21.40 -0.69
CA THR A 155 -5.45 21.29 -1.29
C THR A 155 -6.21 20.18 -0.59
N PHE A 156 -7.30 20.54 0.08
CA PHE A 156 -8.25 19.58 0.62
C PHE A 156 -9.38 19.39 -0.39
N LYS A 157 -9.58 18.16 -0.86
CA LYS A 157 -10.82 17.80 -1.54
C LYS A 157 -11.72 17.14 -0.51
N ILE A 158 -12.84 17.80 -0.20
CA ILE A 158 -13.86 17.20 0.68
C ILE A 158 -14.40 15.96 -0.05
N PRO A 159 -14.40 14.77 0.60
CA PRO A 159 -14.98 13.58 0.01
C PRO A 159 -16.45 13.83 -0.32
N GLU A 160 -16.86 13.54 -1.56
CA GLU A 160 -18.26 13.69 -1.98
C GLU A 160 -19.19 12.73 -1.22
N ASN A 161 -18.65 11.59 -0.77
CA ASN A 161 -19.40 10.57 -0.07
C ASN A 161 -19.16 10.67 1.45
N ARG A 162 -20.23 10.99 2.20
CA ARG A 162 -20.20 11.18 3.67
C ARG A 162 -20.26 9.88 4.46
N GLU A 163 -20.36 8.73 3.81
CA GLU A 163 -20.32 7.41 4.46
C GLU A 163 -18.89 7.05 4.86
N ILE A 164 -18.35 7.83 5.78
CA ILE A 164 -17.09 7.55 6.45
C ILE A 164 -17.42 6.58 7.59
N ILE A 165 -17.25 5.29 7.28
CA ILE A 165 -17.52 4.17 8.20
C ILE A 165 -16.44 4.10 9.29
N ASN A 166 -15.21 4.45 8.96
CA ASN A 166 -14.06 4.39 9.85
C ASN A 166 -13.72 5.77 10.42
N GLU A 167 -13.09 5.83 11.60
CA GLU A 167 -12.64 7.09 12.21
C GLU A 167 -11.60 7.83 11.37
N ILE A 168 -10.81 7.12 10.57
CA ILE A 168 -9.85 7.69 9.62
C ILE A 168 -10.28 7.35 8.20
N SER A 169 -10.25 8.34 7.31
CA SER A 169 -10.60 8.14 5.91
C SER A 169 -9.83 9.05 4.95
N SER A 170 -9.80 8.63 3.68
CA SER A 170 -9.22 9.37 2.54
C SER A 170 -7.78 9.82 2.79
N ILE A 171 -6.94 8.89 3.28
CA ILE A 171 -5.53 9.16 3.54
C ILE A 171 -4.85 9.45 2.20
N THR A 172 -4.44 10.69 2.00
CA THR A 172 -3.88 11.20 0.75
C THR A 172 -2.43 11.61 0.96
N LEU A 173 -1.54 11.10 0.12
CA LEU A 173 -0.15 11.55 0.05
C LEU A 173 -0.01 12.56 -1.08
N GLN A 174 0.39 13.78 -0.73
CA GLN A 174 0.71 14.85 -1.66
C GLN A 174 2.23 15.02 -1.73
N THR A 175 2.77 15.09 -2.94
CA THR A 175 4.20 15.33 -3.21
C THR A 175 4.36 16.14 -4.50
N VAL A 176 5.60 16.35 -4.94
CA VAL A 176 5.93 17.06 -6.18
C VAL A 176 6.62 16.12 -7.15
N ASP A 177 6.07 16.02 -8.36
CA ASP A 177 6.78 15.47 -9.51
C ASP A 177 7.19 16.63 -10.43
N LYS A 178 8.49 16.90 -10.47
CA LYS A 178 9.09 18.04 -11.18
C LYS A 178 8.52 19.39 -10.71
N LYS A 179 7.63 20.00 -11.49
CA LYS A 179 6.99 21.30 -11.19
C LYS A 179 5.51 21.19 -10.86
N GLN A 180 5.01 19.97 -10.73
CA GLN A 180 3.59 19.72 -10.51
C GLN A 180 3.39 19.01 -9.18
N THR A 181 2.48 19.55 -8.39
CA THR A 181 1.94 18.84 -7.24
C THR A 181 1.12 17.65 -7.73
N ILE A 182 1.47 16.46 -7.24
CA ILE A 182 0.71 15.24 -7.46
C ILE A 182 0.19 14.73 -6.11
N SER A 183 -0.96 14.05 -6.13
CA SER A 183 -1.58 13.48 -4.94
C SER A 183 -2.17 12.11 -5.24
N ILE A 184 -2.02 11.17 -4.32
CA ILE A 184 -2.63 9.84 -4.41
C ILE A 184 -3.40 9.53 -3.13
N ASN A 185 -4.62 9.03 -3.28
CA ASN A 185 -5.44 8.57 -2.17
C ASN A 185 -5.06 7.12 -1.86
N LEU A 186 -4.32 6.90 -0.78
CA LEU A 186 -3.86 5.59 -0.33
C LEU A 186 -5.02 4.68 0.08
N SER A 187 -6.11 5.26 0.63
CA SER A 187 -7.31 4.49 0.96
C SER A 187 -7.98 3.95 -0.31
N GLU A 188 -8.11 4.77 -1.34
CA GLU A 188 -8.67 4.36 -2.64
C GLU A 188 -7.75 3.39 -3.38
N LEU A 189 -6.44 3.65 -3.38
CA LEU A 189 -5.44 2.74 -3.92
C LEU A 189 -5.59 1.35 -3.31
N LEU A 190 -5.72 1.25 -1.99
CA LEU A 190 -5.86 -0.05 -1.31
C LEU A 190 -7.18 -0.74 -1.66
N LEU A 191 -8.28 0.01 -1.84
CA LEU A 191 -9.55 -0.54 -2.33
C LEU A 191 -9.42 -1.09 -3.76
N ASN A 192 -8.72 -0.36 -4.64
CA ASN A 192 -8.44 -0.80 -6.01
C ASN A 192 -7.57 -2.07 -6.00
N ILE A 193 -6.54 -2.12 -5.16
CA ILE A 193 -5.69 -3.31 -4.97
C ILE A 193 -6.54 -4.50 -4.47
N LYS A 194 -7.46 -4.28 -3.53
CA LYS A 194 -8.38 -5.32 -3.08
C LYS A 194 -9.27 -5.83 -4.21
N HIS A 195 -9.77 -4.95 -5.06
CA HIS A 195 -10.54 -5.34 -6.23
C HIS A 195 -9.71 -6.16 -7.23
N VAL A 196 -8.45 -5.75 -7.48
CA VAL A 196 -7.49 -6.53 -8.28
C VAL A 196 -7.29 -7.92 -7.66
N CYS A 197 -7.07 -7.99 -6.35
CA CYS A 197 -6.90 -9.26 -5.63
C CYS A 197 -8.11 -10.17 -5.82
N LEU A 198 -9.31 -9.70 -5.46
CA LEU A 198 -10.55 -10.48 -5.56
C LEU A 198 -10.82 -10.98 -6.98
N THR A 199 -10.62 -10.11 -7.98
CA THR A 199 -10.80 -10.49 -9.39
C THR A 199 -9.85 -11.62 -9.80
N ASN A 200 -8.60 -11.58 -9.32
CA ASN A 200 -7.63 -12.63 -9.61
C ASN A 200 -7.87 -13.89 -8.77
N GLU A 201 -8.24 -13.78 -7.50
CA GLU A 201 -8.61 -14.93 -6.66
C GLU A 201 -9.70 -15.76 -7.33
N ASN A 202 -10.77 -15.12 -7.82
CA ASN A 202 -11.86 -15.83 -8.50
C ASN A 202 -11.36 -16.54 -9.76
N LYS A 203 -10.62 -15.85 -10.63
CA LYS A 203 -10.09 -16.45 -11.87
C LYS A 203 -9.14 -17.63 -11.61
N ILE A 204 -8.28 -17.49 -10.62
CA ILE A 204 -7.31 -18.53 -10.24
C ILE A 204 -8.06 -19.73 -9.63
N GLY A 205 -9.03 -19.48 -8.74
CA GLY A 205 -9.88 -20.51 -8.16
C GLY A 205 -10.62 -21.30 -9.23
N ASP A 206 -11.35 -20.60 -10.12
CA ASP A 206 -12.08 -21.21 -11.24
C ASP A 206 -11.15 -22.05 -12.14
N PHE A 207 -9.93 -21.56 -12.38
CA PHE A 207 -8.93 -22.29 -13.16
C PHE A 207 -8.49 -23.58 -12.45
N PHE A 208 -8.17 -23.51 -11.16
CA PHE A 208 -7.76 -24.70 -10.39
C PHE A 208 -8.88 -25.74 -10.33
N GLU A 209 -10.12 -25.32 -10.13
CA GLU A 209 -11.30 -26.21 -10.15
C GLU A 209 -11.48 -26.86 -11.52
N THR A 210 -11.40 -26.08 -12.60
CA THR A 210 -11.54 -26.57 -13.99
C THR A 210 -10.46 -27.58 -14.36
N GLN A 211 -9.23 -27.37 -13.88
CA GLN A 211 -8.11 -28.31 -14.11
C GLN A 211 -8.12 -29.52 -13.16
N GLY A 212 -9.01 -29.54 -12.16
CA GLY A 212 -9.02 -30.57 -11.11
C GLY A 212 -7.75 -30.55 -10.25
N TRP A 213 -7.12 -29.38 -10.10
CA TRP A 213 -5.89 -29.22 -9.32
C TRP A 213 -6.22 -29.02 -7.83
N PRO A 214 -5.83 -29.96 -6.94
CA PRO A 214 -6.10 -29.82 -5.52
C PRO A 214 -5.29 -28.69 -4.91
N LEU A 215 -5.95 -27.91 -4.06
CA LEU A 215 -5.31 -26.91 -3.21
C LEU A 215 -4.33 -27.58 -2.23
N CYS A 216 -3.17 -26.97 -2.00
CA CYS A 216 -2.12 -27.52 -1.15
C CYS A 216 -1.86 -26.62 0.07
N ASP A 217 -1.72 -27.22 1.25
CA ASP A 217 -1.31 -26.51 2.47
C ASP A 217 0.22 -26.37 2.52
N TRP A 218 0.69 -25.12 2.45
CA TRP A 218 2.11 -24.77 2.46
C TRP A 218 2.65 -24.38 3.84
N SER A 219 1.86 -24.45 4.91
CA SER A 219 2.22 -23.96 6.25
C SER A 219 3.58 -24.45 6.80
N LYS A 220 4.06 -25.63 6.39
CA LYS A 220 5.37 -26.17 6.79
C LYS A 220 6.56 -25.69 5.94
N ARG A 221 6.32 -25.04 4.80
CA ARG A 221 7.32 -24.65 3.81
C ARG A 221 7.27 -23.17 3.44
N GLN A 222 6.15 -22.50 3.73
CA GLN A 222 5.95 -21.07 3.58
C GLN A 222 6.41 -20.34 4.84
N ASP A 223 7.05 -19.19 4.67
CA ASP A 223 7.45 -18.26 5.74
C ASP A 223 8.21 -18.93 6.91
N ILE A 224 9.14 -19.83 6.58
CA ILE A 224 9.86 -20.65 7.57
C ILE A 224 10.97 -19.87 8.29
N MET A 225 11.11 -20.11 9.59
CA MET A 225 12.24 -19.64 10.40
C MET A 225 13.31 -20.73 10.48
N ILE A 226 14.54 -20.41 10.09
CA ILE A 226 15.69 -21.32 10.15
C ILE A 226 16.56 -20.94 11.34
N ASN A 227 16.70 -21.85 12.31
CA ASN A 227 17.59 -21.67 13.46
C ASN A 227 18.93 -22.37 13.20
N PHE A 228 20.01 -21.60 13.16
CA PHE A 228 21.37 -22.15 13.11
C PHE A 228 21.85 -22.44 14.54
N LYS A 229 22.42 -23.62 14.76
CA LYS A 229 23.16 -23.90 16.01
C LYS A 229 24.56 -23.33 15.87
N THR A 230 25.00 -22.53 16.82
CA THR A 230 26.43 -22.19 16.98
C THR A 230 27.13 -23.39 17.61
N GLU A 231 28.16 -23.92 16.96
CA GLU A 231 29.08 -24.85 17.60
C GLU A 231 29.91 -24.05 18.63
N ASP A 232 29.77 -24.40 19.90
CA ASP A 232 30.70 -23.93 20.93
C ASP A 232 32.07 -24.48 20.58
N LYS A 233 33.00 -23.59 20.21
CA LYS A 233 34.41 -23.94 20.08
C LYS A 233 34.92 -24.31 21.47
N GLN A 234 35.04 -25.61 21.74
CA GLN A 234 35.79 -26.16 22.87
C GLN A 234 37.29 -25.89 22.71
#